data_AF-A0A7C5S386-F1
#
_entry.id   AF-A0A7C5S386-F1
#
_cell.length_a   1.000
_cell.length_b   1.000
_cell.length_c   1.000
_cell.angle_alpha   90.00
_cell.angle_beta   90.00
_cell.angle_gamma   90.00
#
_symmetry.space_group_name_H-M   'P 1'
#
loop_
_entity.id
_entity.type
_entity.pdbx_description
1 polymer ?
#
loop_
_entity_poly.entity_id
_entity_poly.type
_entity_poly.pdbx_seq_one_letter_code
_entity_poly.pdbx_strand_id
1 'polypeptide(L)'
;MVGPVPGTVGNPVASGPRGNFQLGNGNIMWSNNEGIHIVDMTTGASNNVMGGGSRYFSLISIEIATVLAGDANCDGMVNVLDIIAIANYIMGLNPEPFCFENADVNADNIIDVLDVIGTANIIMGGE
;
A
#
# COMPACT_ATOMS: atom_id res chain seq x y z
N MET A 1 41.82 -15.77 -10.25
CA MET A 1 40.41 -15.46 -9.98
C MET A 1 40.39 -14.56 -8.76
N VAL A 2 40.17 -13.26 -8.96
CA VAL A 2 40.03 -12.30 -7.85
C VAL A 2 38.55 -12.33 -7.46
N GLY A 3 38.25 -12.70 -6.22
CA GLY A 3 36.88 -12.81 -5.72
C GLY A 3 36.17 -11.44 -5.70
N PRO A 4 34.83 -11.43 -5.65
CA PRO A 4 34.08 -10.19 -5.61
C PRO A 4 34.43 -9.38 -4.36
N VAL A 5 34.82 -8.12 -4.55
CA VAL A 5 35.08 -7.16 -3.47
C VAL A 5 33.73 -6.73 -2.88
N PRO A 6 33.47 -6.94 -1.58
CA PRO A 6 32.25 -6.47 -0.95
C PRO A 6 32.19 -4.94 -0.92
N GLY A 7 31.10 -4.36 -1.45
CA GLY A 7 30.56 -3.11 -0.94
C GLY A 7 31.00 -1.79 -1.58
N THR A 8 31.59 -1.75 -2.79
CA THR A 8 31.63 -0.48 -3.54
C THR A 8 30.30 -0.32 -4.26
N VAL A 9 29.33 0.33 -3.62
CA VAL A 9 28.21 0.94 -4.34
C VAL A 9 28.86 2.01 -5.22
N GLY A 10 29.19 1.65 -6.46
CA GLY A 10 29.73 2.58 -7.44
C GLY A 10 28.81 3.79 -7.46
N ASN A 11 29.36 4.94 -7.06
CA ASN A 11 28.67 6.22 -7.10
C ASN A 11 27.95 6.36 -8.44
N PRO A 12 26.61 6.47 -8.50
CA PRO A 12 25.89 6.40 -9.75
C PRO A 12 26.19 7.64 -10.59
N VAL A 13 27.11 7.49 -11.54
CA VAL A 13 27.17 8.06 -12.90
C VAL A 13 26.87 9.56 -13.11
N ALA A 14 26.87 10.43 -12.10
CA ALA A 14 26.47 11.83 -12.30
C ALA A 14 27.19 12.86 -11.41
N SER A 15 27.16 14.10 -11.89
CA SER A 15 27.72 15.26 -11.20
C SER A 15 26.87 15.66 -9.98
N GLY A 16 27.54 15.81 -8.83
CA GLY A 16 26.95 16.35 -7.60
C GLY A 16 25.93 15.46 -6.87
N PRO A 17 26.20 14.16 -6.65
CA PRO A 17 25.32 13.32 -5.85
C PRO A 17 25.27 13.84 -4.40
N ARG A 18 24.06 13.94 -3.84
CA ARG A 18 23.82 14.48 -2.48
C ARG A 18 23.32 13.44 -1.49
N GLY A 19 22.69 12.37 -1.99
CA GLY A 19 22.24 11.23 -1.19
C GLY A 19 21.82 10.08 -2.10
N ASN A 20 21.85 8.85 -1.58
CA ASN A 20 21.39 7.66 -2.28
C ASN A 20 20.67 6.68 -1.32
N PHE A 21 19.79 5.84 -1.86
CA PHE A 21 19.03 4.81 -1.15
C PHE A 21 18.73 3.64 -2.07
N GLN A 22 18.95 2.41 -1.60
CA GLN A 22 18.64 1.20 -2.35
C GLN A 22 17.15 0.85 -2.21
N LEU A 23 16.46 0.65 -3.33
CA LEU A 23 15.00 0.45 -3.38
C LEU A 23 14.57 -1.00 -3.13
N GLY A 24 15.50 -1.92 -2.83
CA GLY A 24 15.22 -3.34 -2.62
C GLY A 24 14.88 -4.14 -3.89
N ASN A 25 14.65 -3.48 -5.02
CA ASN A 25 14.36 -4.09 -6.32
C ASN A 25 15.56 -4.11 -7.29
N GLY A 26 16.78 -3.94 -6.77
CA GLY A 26 18.00 -3.86 -7.58
C GLY A 26 18.35 -2.46 -8.08
N ASN A 27 17.49 -1.46 -7.84
CA ASN A 27 17.72 -0.08 -8.25
C ASN A 27 18.22 0.80 -7.09
N ILE A 28 18.85 1.92 -7.43
CA ILE A 28 19.27 2.96 -6.48
C ILE A 28 18.54 4.26 -6.81
N MET A 29 17.87 4.84 -5.82
CA MET A 29 17.43 6.23 -5.86
C MET A 29 18.59 7.13 -5.43
N TRP A 30 18.84 8.23 -6.14
CA TRP A 30 19.86 9.21 -5.79
C TRP A 30 19.43 10.64 -6.15
N SER A 31 20.10 11.65 -5.61
CA SER A 31 19.74 13.06 -5.86
C SER A 31 20.92 13.94 -6.24
N ASN A 32 20.66 15.00 -7.00
CA ASN A 32 21.64 16.04 -7.34
C ASN A 32 20.97 17.42 -7.56
N ASN A 33 21.67 18.33 -8.25
CA ASN A 33 21.16 19.65 -8.63
C ASN A 33 20.00 19.61 -9.64
N GLU A 34 19.79 18.50 -10.35
CA GLU A 34 18.76 18.35 -11.37
C GLU A 34 17.50 17.69 -10.85
N GLY A 35 17.58 16.91 -9.77
CA GLY A 35 16.42 16.18 -9.27
C GLY A 35 16.72 14.98 -8.38
N ILE A 36 15.70 14.15 -8.23
CA ILE A 36 15.77 12.77 -7.75
C ILE A 36 15.73 11.85 -8.95
N HIS A 37 16.68 10.94 -9.00
CA HIS A 37 16.87 10.00 -10.09
C HIS A 37 16.76 8.57 -9.55
N ILE A 38 16.32 7.65 -10.39
CA ILE A 38 16.42 6.21 -10.15
C ILE A 38 17.34 5.62 -11.22
N VAL A 39 18.41 4.98 -10.77
CA VAL A 39 19.29 4.20 -11.62
C VAL A 39 18.98 2.71 -11.48
N ASP A 40 18.78 2.06 -12.62
CA ASP A 40 18.78 0.61 -12.71
C ASP A 40 20.23 0.13 -12.74
N MET A 41 20.64 -0.63 -11.71
CA MET A 41 22.02 -1.10 -11.59
C MET A 41 22.36 -2.25 -12.54
N THR A 42 21.36 -2.84 -13.18
CA THR A 42 21.50 -3.88 -14.21
C THR A 42 21.85 -3.26 -15.56
N THR A 43 21.16 -2.17 -15.93
CA THR A 43 21.32 -1.52 -17.24
C THR A 43 22.19 -0.27 -17.20
N GLY A 44 22.40 0.32 -16.02
CA GLY A 44 23.08 1.60 -15.83
C GLY A 44 22.25 2.82 -16.26
N ALA A 45 21.01 2.62 -16.72
CA ALA A 45 20.12 3.70 -17.12
C ALA A 45 19.61 4.47 -15.89
N SER A 46 19.70 5.80 -15.93
CA SER A 46 19.22 6.69 -14.87
C SER A 46 18.11 7.58 -15.39
N ASN A 47 16.95 7.55 -14.73
CA ASN A 47 15.78 8.37 -15.09
C ASN A 47 15.50 9.40 -14.01
N ASN A 48 15.20 10.63 -14.43
CA ASN A 48 14.75 11.68 -13.53
C ASN A 48 13.29 11.42 -13.12
N VAL A 49 13.05 11.17 -11.85
CA VAL A 49 11.72 10.93 -11.28
C VAL A 49 11.07 12.24 -10.85
N MET A 50 11.87 13.16 -10.33
CA MET A 50 11.41 14.49 -9.91
C MET A 50 12.49 15.53 -10.19
N GLY A 51 12.20 16.47 -11.09
CA GLY A 51 13.09 17.58 -11.40
C GLY A 51 13.15 18.63 -10.30
N GLY A 52 14.25 19.39 -10.28
CA GLY A 52 14.50 20.43 -9.29
C GLY A 52 15.48 19.95 -8.22
N GLY A 53 16.54 20.74 -8.00
CA GLY A 53 17.67 20.35 -7.17
C GLY A 53 17.24 19.89 -5.78
N SER A 54 17.39 18.60 -5.51
CA SER A 54 16.93 17.96 -4.29
C SER A 54 18.10 17.80 -3.32
N ARG A 55 17.89 18.03 -2.02
CA ARG A 55 18.91 17.85 -0.95
C ARG A 55 18.52 16.76 0.04
N TYR A 56 17.21 16.62 0.29
CA TYR A 56 16.63 15.67 1.22
C TYR A 56 15.46 14.97 0.51
N PHE A 57 15.33 13.67 0.72
CA PHE A 57 14.12 12.91 0.42
C PHE A 57 13.75 12.15 1.70
N SER A 58 12.45 11.95 1.93
CA SER A 58 11.94 11.19 3.06
C SER A 58 11.19 9.99 2.53
N LEU A 59 11.49 8.80 3.06
CA LEU A 59 10.68 7.62 2.82
C LEU A 59 9.49 7.69 3.78
N ILE A 60 8.29 7.81 3.25
CA ILE A 60 7.04 7.70 4.02
C ILE A 60 6.45 6.34 3.68
N SER A 61 6.40 5.45 4.67
CA SER A 61 5.63 4.21 4.55
C SER A 61 4.17 4.54 4.82
N ILE A 62 3.30 4.30 3.84
CA ILE A 62 1.85 4.37 4.03
C ILE A 62 1.36 2.93 4.06
N GLU A 63 0.83 2.52 5.22
CA GLU A 63 0.04 1.30 5.31
C GLU A 63 -1.32 1.60 4.65
N ILE A 64 -1.53 1.06 3.47
CA ILE A 64 -2.85 1.11 2.84
C ILE A 64 -3.65 -0.01 3.50
N ALA A 65 -4.59 0.36 4.39
CA ALA A 65 -5.53 -0.62 4.91
C ALA A 65 -6.32 -1.18 3.73
N THR A 66 -6.10 -2.45 3.42
CA THR A 66 -6.88 -3.15 2.40
C THR A 66 -8.28 -3.35 2.94
N VAL A 67 -9.29 -2.80 2.27
CA VAL A 67 -10.69 -3.08 2.57
C VAL A 67 -10.91 -4.58 2.37
N LEU A 68 -11.34 -5.25 3.43
CA LEU A 68 -11.76 -6.64 3.37
C LEU A 68 -13.29 -6.62 3.30
N ALA A 69 -13.83 -6.69 2.07
CA ALA A 69 -15.27 -6.64 1.86
C ALA A 69 -15.98 -7.71 2.69
N GLY A 70 -16.96 -7.29 3.47
CA GLY A 70 -17.74 -8.12 4.38
C GLY A 70 -17.15 -8.30 5.78
N ASP A 71 -15.94 -7.81 6.10
CA ASP A 71 -15.37 -7.80 7.47
C ASP A 71 -15.87 -6.58 8.27
N ALA A 72 -17.18 -6.56 8.53
CA ALA A 72 -17.86 -5.46 9.19
C ALA A 72 -17.43 -5.28 10.65
N ASN A 73 -16.94 -6.35 11.32
CA ASN A 73 -16.47 -6.28 12.70
C ASN A 73 -14.95 -6.05 12.82
N CYS A 74 -14.24 -5.77 11.73
CA CYS A 74 -12.81 -5.44 11.71
C CYS A 74 -11.89 -6.52 12.32
N ASP A 75 -12.31 -7.80 12.35
CA ASP A 75 -11.53 -8.87 12.96
C ASP A 75 -10.58 -9.58 11.96
N GLY A 76 -10.66 -9.20 10.68
CA GLY A 76 -9.84 -9.75 9.61
C GLY A 76 -10.38 -11.06 9.03
N MET A 77 -11.57 -11.51 9.42
CA MET A 77 -12.21 -12.73 8.92
C MET A 77 -13.68 -12.48 8.54
N VAL A 78 -14.01 -12.65 7.25
CA VAL A 78 -15.40 -12.57 6.81
C VAL A 78 -16.18 -13.82 7.25
N ASN A 79 -17.10 -13.66 8.18
CA ASN A 79 -17.93 -14.72 8.72
C ASN A 79 -19.29 -14.22 9.24
N VAL A 80 -20.07 -15.10 9.88
CA VAL A 80 -21.43 -14.75 10.32
C VAL A 80 -21.47 -13.63 11.37
N LEU A 81 -20.39 -13.39 12.10
CA LEU A 81 -20.30 -12.29 13.05
C LEU A 81 -20.38 -10.92 12.37
N ASP A 82 -19.93 -10.81 11.13
CA ASP A 82 -20.05 -9.59 10.33
C ASP A 82 -21.48 -9.29 9.91
N ILE A 83 -22.21 -10.34 9.51
CA ILE A 83 -23.65 -10.23 9.23
C ILE A 83 -24.39 -9.70 10.46
N ILE A 84 -24.03 -10.18 11.66
CA ILE A 84 -24.61 -9.70 12.92
C ILE A 84 -24.23 -8.23 13.17
N ALA A 85 -22.99 -7.83 12.89
CA ALA A 85 -22.54 -6.44 13.04
C ALA A 85 -23.32 -5.50 12.10
N ILE A 86 -23.48 -5.86 10.82
CA ILE A 86 -24.27 -5.10 9.84
C ILE A 86 -25.73 -5.01 10.29
N ALA A 87 -26.34 -6.14 10.71
CA ALA A 87 -27.73 -6.14 11.18
C ALA A 87 -27.93 -5.24 12.41
N ASN A 88 -26.99 -5.27 13.37
CA ASN A 88 -27.02 -4.39 14.53
C ASN A 88 -26.95 -2.91 14.13
N TYR A 89 -26.07 -2.57 13.18
CA TYR A 89 -25.97 -1.21 12.64
C TYR A 89 -27.30 -0.75 12.00
N ILE A 90 -27.90 -1.58 11.14
CA ILE A 90 -29.19 -1.30 10.49
C ILE A 90 -30.32 -1.09 11.51
N MET A 91 -30.28 -1.83 12.63
CA MET A 91 -31.23 -1.69 13.73
C MET A 91 -31.01 -0.42 14.59
N GLY A 92 -30.02 0.41 14.26
CA GLY A 92 -29.68 1.62 15.00
C GLY A 92 -28.92 1.33 16.31
N LEU A 93 -28.34 0.14 16.44
CA LEU A 93 -27.40 -0.16 17.50
C LEU A 93 -26.00 0.37 17.10
N ASN A 94 -25.09 0.44 18.08
CA ASN A 94 -23.71 0.87 17.86
C ASN A 94 -22.77 -0.34 18.06
N PRO A 95 -22.62 -1.23 17.06
CA PRO A 95 -21.63 -2.30 17.14
C PRO A 95 -20.22 -1.70 17.25
N GLU A 96 -19.41 -2.21 18.17
CA GLU A 96 -18.01 -1.81 18.32
C GLU A 96 -17.13 -3.06 18.44
N PRO A 97 -16.07 -3.17 17.61
CA PRO A 97 -15.75 -2.32 16.46
C PRO A 97 -16.73 -2.45 15.27
N PHE A 98 -16.73 -1.46 14.37
CA PHE A 98 -17.48 -1.48 13.12
C PHE A 98 -16.70 -0.79 12.00
N CYS A 99 -16.40 -1.51 10.92
CA CYS A 99 -15.67 -1.02 9.76
C CYS A 99 -16.65 -0.68 8.65
N PHE A 100 -17.02 0.59 8.52
CA PHE A 100 -18.04 1.03 7.56
C PHE A 100 -17.69 0.65 6.12
N GLU A 101 -16.46 0.91 5.69
CA GLU A 101 -16.01 0.60 4.33
C GLU A 101 -15.92 -0.90 4.03
N ASN A 102 -15.70 -1.73 5.06
CA ASN A 102 -15.76 -3.18 4.89
C ASN A 102 -17.21 -3.68 4.87
N ALA A 103 -18.08 -3.05 5.66
CA ALA A 103 -19.49 -3.38 5.78
C ALA A 103 -20.30 -2.96 4.54
N ASP A 104 -19.90 -1.90 3.84
CA ASP A 104 -20.47 -1.44 2.56
C ASP A 104 -19.95 -2.30 1.40
N VAL A 105 -20.52 -3.48 1.24
CA VAL A 105 -20.03 -4.50 0.30
C VAL A 105 -20.29 -4.11 -1.15
N ASN A 106 -21.37 -3.35 -1.41
CA ASN A 106 -21.72 -2.91 -2.75
C ASN A 106 -21.13 -1.53 -3.12
N ALA A 107 -20.44 -0.87 -2.18
CA ALA A 107 -19.77 0.42 -2.31
C ALA A 107 -20.70 1.58 -2.71
N ASP A 108 -21.96 1.55 -2.27
CA ASP A 108 -22.94 2.62 -2.53
C ASP A 108 -22.99 3.69 -1.43
N ASN A 109 -22.20 3.53 -0.36
CA ASN A 109 -22.12 4.36 0.85
C ASN A 109 -23.36 4.30 1.75
N ILE A 110 -24.19 3.26 1.62
CA ILE A 110 -25.36 3.02 2.46
C ILE A 110 -25.26 1.61 3.06
N ILE A 111 -25.24 1.52 4.39
CA ILE A 111 -25.33 0.22 5.06
C ILE A 111 -26.79 -0.22 5.13
N ASP A 112 -27.14 -1.23 4.34
CA ASP A 112 -28.48 -1.83 4.34
C ASP A 112 -28.48 -3.36 4.13
N VAL A 113 -29.65 -3.91 3.81
CA VAL A 113 -29.81 -5.36 3.66
C VAL A 113 -29.04 -5.92 2.46
N LEU A 114 -28.70 -5.10 1.47
CA LEU A 114 -27.88 -5.52 0.33
C LEU A 114 -26.47 -5.89 0.77
N ASP A 115 -25.92 -5.20 1.77
CA ASP A 115 -24.62 -5.55 2.35
C ASP A 115 -24.65 -6.85 3.13
N VAL A 116 -25.74 -7.11 3.86
CA VAL A 116 -25.94 -8.41 4.52
C VAL A 116 -25.92 -9.54 3.50
N ILE A 117 -26.60 -9.35 2.37
CA ILE A 117 -26.62 -10.33 1.27
C ILE A 117 -25.23 -10.46 0.64
N GLY A 118 -24.55 -9.34 0.41
CA GLY A 118 -23.18 -9.30 -0.11
C GLY A 118 -22.22 -10.11 0.75
N THR A 119 -22.18 -9.83 2.06
CA THR A 119 -21.36 -10.57 3.03
C THR A 119 -21.73 -12.05 3.07
N ALA A 120 -23.01 -12.40 3.02
CA ALA A 120 -23.44 -13.80 2.96
C ALA A 120 -22.93 -14.52 1.70
N ASN A 121 -22.95 -13.86 0.54
CA ASN A 121 -22.43 -14.42 -0.70
C ASN A 121 -20.92 -14.66 -0.62
N ILE A 122 -20.16 -13.72 -0.04
CA ILE A 122 -18.72 -13.86 0.21
C ILE A 122 -18.46 -15.10 1.08
N ILE A 123 -19.21 -15.28 2.17
CA ILE A 123 -19.09 -16.45 3.07
C ILE A 123 -19.39 -17.76 2.34
N MET A 124 -20.37 -17.75 1.43
CA MET A 124 -20.76 -18.93 0.64
C MET A 124 -19.84 -19.20 -0.56
N GLY A 125 -18.86 -18.32 -0.85
CA GLY A 125 -17.97 -18.43 -2.00
C GLY A 125 -18.64 -18.10 -3.34
N GLY A 126 -19.71 -17.30 -3.32
CA GLY A 126 -20.35 -16.79 -4.52
C GLY A 126 -19.76 -15.43 -4.90
N GLU A 127 -19.14 -15.36 -6.09
CA GLU A 127 -18.65 -14.12 -6.72
C GLU A 127 -19.78 -13.14 -7.04
#